data_AF-A0A1Q3E2E6-F1
#
_entry.id   AF-A0A1Q3E2E6-F1
#
_cell.length_a   1.000
_cell.length_b   1.000
_cell.length_c   1.000
_cell.angle_alpha   90.00
_cell.angle_beta   90.00
_cell.angle_gamma   90.00
#
_symmetry.space_group_name_H-M   'P 1'
#
loop_
_entity.id
_entity.type
_entity.pdbx_description
1 polymer ?
#
loop_
_entity_poly.entity_id
_entity_poly.type
_entity_poly.pdbx_seq_one_letter_code
_entity_poly.pdbx_strand_id
1 'polypeptide(L)' 'MVDKLSKGQEVSWKWGGGNPSGVIEEIVADGKVEVTSNKGNTVTRTARGEDDPAVKISRKGNDVVKLAHELNEVKDSE' A
#
# COMPACT_ATOMS: atom_id res chain seq x y z
N MET A 1 10.87 -8.70 -7.60
CA MET A 1 11.69 -7.64 -6.95
C MET A 1 10.86 -6.99 -5.85
N VAL A 2 11.05 -7.44 -4.60
CA VAL A 2 10.44 -6.84 -3.39
C VAL A 2 11.29 -5.69 -2.84
N ASP A 3 12.51 -5.53 -3.37
CA ASP A 3 13.58 -4.67 -2.85
C ASP A 3 13.31 -3.16 -2.87
N LYS A 4 12.19 -2.70 -3.44
CA LYS A 4 11.86 -1.26 -3.51
C LYS A 4 10.93 -0.78 -2.39
N LEU A 5 10.20 -1.69 -1.76
CA LEU A 5 9.19 -1.33 -0.77
C LEU A 5 9.54 -1.96 0.56
N SER A 6 9.73 -1.12 1.57
CA SER A 6 10.01 -1.56 2.93
C SER A 6 8.88 -1.18 3.88
N LYS A 7 8.65 -2.01 4.90
CA LYS A 7 7.77 -1.63 6.00
C LYS A 7 8.29 -0.35 6.66
N GLY A 8 7.39 0.60 6.93
CA GLY A 8 7.72 1.94 7.45
C GLY A 8 8.09 2.97 6.39
N GLN A 9 8.19 2.58 5.11
CA GLN A 9 8.46 3.52 4.02
C GLN A 9 7.22 4.34 3.66
N GLU A 10 7.42 5.62 3.36
CA GLU A 10 6.38 6.46 2.81
C GLU A 10 6.23 6.23 1.30
N VAL A 11 4.99 6.03 0.88
CA VAL A 11 4.61 5.76 -0.50
C VAL A 11 3.41 6.61 -0.89
N SER A 12 3.31 6.92 -2.17
CA SER A 12 2.18 7.65 -2.75
C SER A 12 1.58 6.88 -3.92
N TRP A 13 0.28 7.02 -4.15
CA TRP A 13 -0.39 6.34 -5.25
C TRP A 13 -1.43 7.26 -5.87
N LYS A 14 -1.79 6.97 -7.12
CA LYS A 14 -2.82 7.74 -7.81
C LYS A 14 -4.21 7.27 -7.36
N TRP A 15 -5.05 8.22 -6.95
CA TRP A 15 -6.46 7.98 -6.65
C TRP A 15 -7.32 9.09 -7.24
N GLY A 16 -8.02 8.79 -8.34
CA GLY A 16 -8.76 9.80 -9.09
C GLY A 16 -7.84 10.91 -9.60
N GLY A 17 -8.15 12.17 -9.25
CA GLY A 17 -7.33 13.33 -9.58
C GLY A 17 -6.22 13.66 -8.55
N GLY A 18 -6.11 12.92 -7.44
CA GLY A 18 -5.13 13.17 -6.38
C GLY A 18 -4.07 12.07 -6.27
N ASN A 19 -3.03 12.37 -5.51
CA ASN A 19 -1.91 11.49 -5.16
C ASN A 19 -1.75 11.38 -3.63
N PRO A 20 -2.70 10.71 -2.94
CA PRO A 20 -2.55 10.44 -1.52
C PRO A 20 -1.23 9.70 -1.21
N SER A 21 -0.66 10.01 -0.04
CA SER A 21 0.48 9.32 0.54
C SER A 21 0.09 8.55 1.82
N GLY A 22 0.98 7.66 2.24
CA GLY A 22 0.84 6.86 3.45
C GLY A 22 2.07 6.00 3.71
N VAL A 23 2.08 5.32 4.86
CA VAL A 23 3.21 4.51 5.33
C VAL A 23 2.89 3.03 5.18
N ILE A 24 3.85 2.25 4.70
CA ILE A 24 3.70 0.80 4.57
C ILE A 24 3.66 0.14 5.96
N GLU A 25 2.57 -0.55 6.27
CA GLU A 25 2.42 -1.35 7.49
C GLU A 25 2.80 -2.82 7.28
N GLU A 26 2.44 -3.36 6.11
CA GLU A 26 2.62 -4.79 5.81
C GLU A 26 2.75 -5.03 4.32
N ILE A 27 3.59 -6.00 3.95
CA ILE A 27 3.79 -6.44 2.58
C ILE A 27 3.57 -7.95 2.56
N VAL A 28 2.64 -8.40 1.73
CA VAL A 28 2.26 -9.80 1.57
C VAL A 28 2.51 -10.20 0.11
N ALA A 29 3.50 -11.04 -0.10
CA ALA A 29 3.86 -11.53 -1.44
C ALA A 29 2.95 -12.66 -1.94
N ASP A 30 2.44 -13.49 -1.03
CA ASP A 30 1.55 -14.60 -1.34
C ASP A 30 0.28 -14.53 -0.48
N GLY A 31 -0.89 -14.63 -1.12
CA GLY A 31 -2.19 -14.57 -0.45
C GLY A 31 -2.93 -13.24 -0.65
N LYS A 32 -3.68 -12.81 0.37
CA LYS A 32 -4.51 -11.60 0.33
C LYS A 32 -4.38 -10.80 1.62
N VAL A 33 -4.46 -9.48 1.50
CA VAL A 33 -4.55 -8.54 2.63
C VAL A 33 -5.95 -7.95 2.69
N GLU A 34 -6.45 -7.79 3.90
CA GLU A 34 -7.74 -7.14 4.15
C GLU A 34 -7.54 -6.02 5.17
N VAL A 35 -8.18 -4.87 4.89
CA VAL A 35 -8.24 -3.76 5.83
C VAL A 35 -9.68 -3.34 6.03
N THR A 36 -10.05 -3.11 7.28
CA THR A 36 -11.34 -2.52 7.62
C THR A 36 -11.15 -1.03 7.71
N SER A 37 -11.83 -0.30 6.83
CA SER A 37 -11.87 1.15 6.88
C SER A 37 -12.60 1.63 8.14
N ASN A 38 -12.24 2.80 8.67
CA ASN A 38 -12.96 3.44 9.79
C ASN A 38 -14.47 3.63 9.53
N LYS A 39 -14.91 3.57 8.27
CA LYS A 39 -16.33 3.63 7.89
C LYS A 39 -17.04 2.26 7.86
N GLY A 40 -16.39 1.19 8.30
CA GLY A 40 -16.94 -0.18 8.31
C GLY A 40 -16.85 -0.92 6.97
N ASN A 41 -16.14 -0.37 5.98
CA ASN A 41 -15.95 -1.02 4.69
C ASN A 41 -14.70 -1.91 4.73
N THR A 42 -14.84 -3.19 4.39
CA THR A 42 -13.70 -4.09 4.20
C THR A 42 -13.16 -3.96 2.79
N VAL A 43 -11.88 -3.63 2.67
CA VAL A 43 -11.16 -3.56 1.40
C VAL A 43 -10.15 -4.69 1.36
N THR A 44 -10.25 -5.53 0.34
CA THR A 44 -9.41 -6.71 0.17
C THR A 44 -8.52 -6.58 -1.06
N ARG A 45 -7.25 -6.98 -0.98
CA ARG A 45 -6.35 -7.04 -2.13
C ARG A 45 -5.61 -8.37 -2.15
N THR A 46 -5.65 -9.06 -3.27
CA THR A 46 -4.89 -10.30 -3.50
C THR A 46 -3.52 -9.94 -4.08
N ALA A 47 -2.46 -10.49 -3.50
CA ALA A 47 -1.11 -10.37 -4.02
C ALA A 47 -0.97 -11.13 -5.33
N ARG A 48 -0.10 -10.67 -6.22
CA ARG A 48 0.17 -11.30 -7.53
C ARG A 48 1.49 -12.06 -7.56
N GLY A 49 2.01 -12.43 -6.39
CA GLY A 49 3.32 -13.06 -6.23
C GLY A 49 4.39 -12.07 -5.77
N GLU A 50 5.64 -12.53 -5.72
CA GLU A 50 6.79 -11.76 -5.23
C GLU A 50 7.14 -10.53 -6.08
N ASP A 51 6.70 -10.48 -7.33
CA ASP A 51 6.92 -9.32 -8.21
C ASP A 51 5.91 -8.20 -7.99
N ASP A 52 4.72 -8.53 -7.47
CA ASP A 52 3.68 -7.55 -7.21
C ASP A 52 2.90 -7.93 -5.95
N PRO A 53 3.55 -7.79 -4.77
CA PRO A 53 2.95 -8.11 -3.49
C PRO A 53 1.79 -7.14 -3.19
N ALA A 54 0.86 -7.59 -2.36
CA ALA A 54 -0.15 -6.72 -1.80
C ALA A 54 0.42 -5.99 -0.58
N VAL A 55 0.20 -4.69 -0.53
CA VAL A 55 0.77 -3.77 0.44
C VAL A 55 -0.36 -3.13 1.23
N LYS A 56 -0.31 -3.29 2.55
CA LYS A 56 -1.14 -2.55 3.49
C LYS A 56 -0.46 -1.24 3.81
N ILE A 57 -1.19 -0.14 3.62
CA ILE A 57 -0.71 1.21 3.84
C ILE A 57 -1.60 1.89 4.86
N SER A 58 -1.00 2.35 5.94
CA SER A 58 -1.66 3.18 6.95
C SER A 58 -1.52 4.65 6.58
N ARG A 59 -2.60 5.40 6.76
CA ARG A 59 -2.60 6.85 6.63
C ARG A 59 -3.57 7.45 7.64
N LYS A 60 -3.38 8.74 7.93
CA LYS A 60 -4.22 9.47 8.89
C LYS A 60 -5.71 9.39 8.48
N GLY A 61 -6.47 8.63 9.27
CA GLY A 61 -7.92 8.49 9.15
C GLY A 61 -8.42 7.25 8.40
N ASN A 62 -7.61 6.56 7.58
CA ASN A 62 -8.08 5.32 6.96
C ASN A 62 -6.97 4.46 6.33
N ASP A 63 -6.88 3.19 6.73
CA ASP A 63 -6.01 2.21 6.09
C ASP A 63 -6.48 1.86 4.66
N VAL A 64 -5.53 1.53 3.80
CA VAL A 64 -5.80 1.10 2.42
C VAL A 64 -4.92 -0.09 2.04
N VAL A 65 -5.37 -0.83 1.03
CA VAL A 65 -4.60 -1.93 0.42
C VAL A 65 -4.40 -1.70 -1.06
N LYS A 66 -3.15 -1.81 -1.49
CA LYS A 66 -2.69 -1.54 -2.85
C LYS A 66 -1.69 -2.59 -3.29
N LEU A 67 -1.50 -2.73 -4.60
CA LEU A 67 -0.43 -3.57 -5.13
C LEU A 67 0.85 -2.74 -5.26
N ALA A 68 2.01 -3.38 -5.15
CA ALA A 68 3.30 -2.72 -5.22
C ALA A 68 3.47 -1.88 -6.49
N HIS A 69 3.01 -2.36 -7.65
CA HIS A 69 3.10 -1.63 -8.91
C HIS A 69 2.24 -0.36 -8.97
N GLU A 70 1.26 -0.19 -8.08
CA GLU A 70 0.43 1.02 -8.00
C GLU A 70 1.11 2.13 -7.18
N LEU A 71 2.19 1.80 -6.46
CA LEU A 71 2.85 2.69 -5.52
C LEU A 71 4.03 3.39 -6.17
N ASN A 72 4.19 4.65 -5.82
CA ASN A 72 5.32 5.49 -6.17
C ASN A 72 6.08 5.76 -4.87
N GLU A 73 7.39 5.54 -4.90
CA GLU A 73 8.29 5.87 -3.80
C GLU A 73 8.24 7.38 -3.58
N VAL A 74 7.90 7.82 -2.37
CA VAL A 74 8.07 9.22 -1.99
C VAL A 74 9.55 9.34 -1.62
N LYS A 75 10.36 9.84 -2.55
CA LYS A 75 11.71 10.27 -2.20
C LYS A 75 11.56 11.48 -1.28
N ASP A 76 11.83 11.30 0.00
CA ASP A 76 12.25 12.42 0.84
C ASP A 76 13.47 13.04 0.14
N SER A 77 13.28 14.23 -0.43
CA SER A 77 14.39 14.98 -1.00
C SER A 77 15.29 15.40 0.16
N GLU A 78 16.50 14.82 0.18
CA GLU A 78 17.65 15.25 0.99
C GLU A 78 18.06 16.70 0.68
#